data_AF-A0A645HZP2-F1
#
_entry.id   AF-A0A645HZP2-F1
#
_cell.length_a   1.000
_cell.length_b   1.000
_cell.length_c   1.000
_cell.angle_alpha   90.00
_cell.angle_beta   90.00
_cell.angle_gamma   90.00
#
_symmetry.space_group_name_H-M   'P 1'
#
loop_
_entity.id
_entity.type
_entity.pdbx_description
1 polymer ?
#
loop_
_entity_poly.entity_id
_entity_poly.type
_entity_poly.pdbx_seq_one_letter_code
_entity_poly.pdbx_strand_id
1 'polypeptide(L)'
;MSTVPMVSISKDMINANILEILVQTEIVPSKAEGRRLIQQGGLTINEEKISDVNALFNENFLVDGSALVKRGKKKFYKLIVQ
;
A
#
# COMPACT_ATOMS: atom_id res chain seq x y z
N MET A 1 7.54 20.90 5.11
CA MET A 1 6.28 20.67 4.38
C MET A 1 6.37 19.31 3.69
N SER A 2 5.99 18.23 4.37
CA SER A 2 6.09 16.87 3.80
C SER A 2 4.83 16.57 2.99
N THR A 3 4.86 16.85 1.70
CA THR A 3 3.78 16.50 0.78
C THR A 3 3.75 14.98 0.63
N VAL A 4 2.71 14.34 1.16
CA VAL A 4 2.45 12.89 0.98
C VAL A 4 1.68 12.73 -0.33
N PRO A 5 2.23 12.05 -1.35
CA PRO A 5 1.51 11.76 -2.58
C PRO A 5 0.22 10.99 -2.30
N MET A 6 -0.87 11.46 -2.90
CA MET A 6 -2.18 10.81 -2.80
C MET A 6 -2.42 10.02 -4.08
N VAL A 7 -2.87 8.79 -3.94
CA VAL A 7 -3.24 7.93 -5.07
C VAL A 7 -4.62 7.36 -4.82
N SER A 8 -5.48 7.38 -5.84
CA SER A 8 -6.85 6.89 -5.74
C SER A 8 -7.01 5.51 -6.37
N ILE A 9 -7.80 4.64 -5.74
CA ILE A 9 -8.22 3.35 -6.28
C ILE A 9 -9.74 3.21 -6.20
N SER A 10 -10.31 2.40 -7.09
CA SER A 10 -11.72 2.05 -7.05
C SER A 10 -12.03 1.11 -5.89
N LYS A 11 -13.25 1.18 -5.34
CA LYS A 11 -13.75 0.20 -4.34
C LYS A 11 -13.68 -1.26 -4.79
N ASP A 12 -13.74 -1.54 -6.09
CA ASP A 12 -13.63 -2.92 -6.61
C ASP A 12 -12.26 -3.56 -6.34
N MET A 13 -11.25 -2.74 -6.02
CA MET A 13 -9.91 -3.19 -5.64
C MET A 13 -9.84 -3.60 -4.16
N ILE A 14 -10.90 -3.37 -3.37
CA ILE A 14 -11.01 -3.94 -2.03
C ILE A 14 -11.10 -5.46 -2.19
N ASN A 15 -10.31 -6.20 -1.41
CA ASN A 15 -10.02 -7.63 -1.53
C ASN A 15 -9.07 -8.02 -2.67
N ALA A 16 -8.52 -7.06 -3.41
CA ALA A 16 -7.42 -7.35 -4.34
C ALA A 16 -6.09 -7.49 -3.58
N ASN A 17 -5.12 -8.13 -4.24
CA ASN A 17 -3.79 -8.30 -3.66
C ASN A 17 -3.09 -6.94 -3.47
N ILE A 18 -2.59 -6.68 -2.26
CA ILE A 18 -1.88 -5.44 -1.91
C ILE A 18 -0.74 -5.17 -2.89
N LEU A 19 0.04 -6.18 -3.26
CA LEU A 19 1.16 -6.03 -4.18
C LEU A 19 0.71 -5.53 -5.56
N GLU A 20 -0.41 -6.03 -6.09
CA GLU A 20 -0.97 -5.56 -7.36
C GLU A 20 -1.40 -4.10 -7.25
N ILE A 21 -2.12 -3.75 -6.19
CA ILE A 21 -2.58 -2.38 -5.94
C ILE A 21 -1.38 -1.44 -5.89
N LEU A 22 -0.32 -1.80 -5.17
CA LEU A 22 0.88 -0.95 -5.03
C LEU A 22 1.62 -0.75 -6.36
N VAL A 23 1.58 -1.74 -7.27
CA VAL A 23 2.19 -1.62 -8.60
C VAL A 23 1.30 -0.77 -9.51
N GLN A 24 -0.01 -1.00 -9.52
CA GLN A 24 -0.96 -0.24 -10.32
C GLN A 24 -1.03 1.24 -9.91
N THR A 25 -0.84 1.52 -8.63
CA THR A 25 -0.77 2.88 -8.07
C THR A 25 0.62 3.51 -8.19
N GLU A 26 1.57 2.83 -8.83
CA GLU A 26 2.98 3.24 -8.99
C GLU A 26 3.73 3.53 -7.68
N ILE A 27 3.18 3.11 -6.53
CA ILE A 27 3.82 3.23 -5.22
C ILE A 27 5.09 2.36 -5.17
N VAL A 28 5.05 1.19 -5.81
CA VAL A 28 6.21 0.36 -6.11
C VAL A 28 6.39 0.23 -7.63
N PRO A 29 7.63 0.27 -8.14
CA PRO A 29 7.90 0.23 -9.58
C PRO A 29 7.62 -1.14 -10.21
N SER A 30 7.59 -2.21 -9.41
CA SER A 30 7.35 -3.56 -9.90
C SER A 30 6.92 -4.52 -8.78
N LYS A 31 6.29 -5.63 -9.16
CA LYS A 31 5.90 -6.72 -8.25
C LYS A 31 7.13 -7.32 -7.52
N ALA A 32 8.27 -7.41 -8.21
CA ALA A 32 9.50 -7.93 -7.61
C ALA A 32 10.02 -7.02 -6.49
N GLU A 33 10.00 -5.70 -6.70
CA GLU A 33 10.41 -4.73 -5.69
C GLU A 33 9.45 -4.72 -4.48
N GLY A 34 8.13 -4.79 -4.73
CA GLY A 34 7.16 -4.89 -3.64
C GLY A 34 7.33 -6.17 -2.80
N ARG A 35 7.57 -7.33 -3.44
CA ARG A 35 7.89 -8.58 -2.72
C ARG A 35 9.14 -8.44 -1.85
N ARG A 36 10.20 -7.82 -2.39
CA ARG A 36 11.44 -7.58 -1.66
C ARG A 36 11.20 -6.73 -0.42
N LEU A 37 10.38 -5.67 -0.54
CA LEU A 37 10.02 -4.81 0.58
C LEU A 37 9.23 -5.57 1.65
N ILE A 38 8.26 -6.40 1.26
CA ILE A 38 7.47 -7.23 2.19
C ILE A 38 8.40 -8.18 2.96
N GLN A 39 9.26 -8.92 2.25
CA GLN A 39 10.21 -9.87 2.84
C GLN A 39 11.20 -9.18 3.80
N GLN A 40 11.66 -7.97 3.45
CA GLN A 40 12.55 -7.17 4.29
C GLN A 40 11.81 -6.39 5.39
N GLY A 41 10.47 -6.43 5.42
CA GLY A 41 9.65 -5.65 6.33
C GLY A 41 9.70 -4.14 6.12
N GLY A 42 10.04 -3.71 4.91
CA GLY A 42 10.01 -2.32 4.47
C GLY A 42 8.66 -1.87 3.92
N LEU A 43 7.59 -2.64 4.07
CA LEU A 43 6.24 -2.24 3.67
C LEU A 43 5.31 -2.29 4.89
N THR A 44 4.68 -1.16 5.20
CA THR A 44 3.64 -1.08 6.24
C THR A 44 2.42 -0.32 5.73
N ILE A 45 1.23 -0.72 6.15
CA ILE A 45 -0.04 -0.04 5.89
C ILE A 45 -0.64 0.36 7.23
N ASN A 46 -0.95 1.65 7.44
CA ASN A 46 -1.39 2.20 8.73
C ASN A 46 -0.51 1.74 9.91
N GLU A 47 0.80 1.78 9.71
CA GLU A 47 1.80 1.33 10.69
C GLU A 47 1.82 -0.19 10.97
N GLU A 48 0.94 -0.97 10.32
CA GLU A 48 0.95 -2.43 10.37
C GLU A 48 1.88 -3.00 9.31
N LYS A 49 2.77 -3.92 9.70
CA LYS A 49 3.73 -4.54 8.79
C LYS A 49 3.06 -5.63 7.96
N ILE A 50 3.19 -5.51 6.64
CA ILE A 50 2.75 -6.55 5.71
C ILE A 50 3.89 -7.57 5.57
N SER A 51 3.64 -8.81 6.00
CA SER A 51 4.60 -9.93 5.92
C SER A 51 4.27 -10.93 4.81
N ASP A 52 3.02 -10.96 4.33
CA ASP A 52 2.58 -11.84 3.27
C ASP A 52 2.49 -11.10 1.93
N VAL A 53 3.10 -11.68 0.90
CA VAL A 53 3.06 -11.18 -0.48
C VAL A 53 1.71 -11.41 -1.15
N ASN A 54 0.90 -12.32 -0.58
CA ASN A 54 -0.46 -12.61 -1.02
C ASN A 54 -1.51 -11.90 -0.16
N ALA A 55 -1.10 -11.02 0.75
CA ALA A 55 -2.01 -10.27 1.59
C ALA A 55 -3.02 -9.48 0.74
N LEU A 56 -4.30 -9.60 1.11
CA LEU A 56 -5.38 -8.88 0.46
C LEU A 56 -5.61 -7.54 1.16
N PHE A 57 -5.95 -6.53 0.36
CA PHE A 57 -6.27 -5.21 0.85
C PHE A 57 -7.73 -5.18 1.28
N ASN A 58 -7.96 -5.36 2.57
CA ASN A 58 -9.30 -5.38 3.16
C ASN A 58 -9.70 -3.99 3.67
N GLU A 59 -11.00 -3.79 3.90
CA GLU A 59 -11.54 -2.53 4.45
C GLU A 59 -10.98 -2.18 5.83
N ASN A 60 -10.49 -3.17 6.58
CA ASN A 60 -9.82 -2.94 7.88
C ASN A 60 -8.57 -2.06 7.76
N PHE A 61 -7.95 -1.99 6.58
CA PHE A 61 -6.85 -1.08 6.32
C PHE A 61 -7.31 0.34 5.95
N LEU A 62 -8.62 0.61 5.88
CA LEU A 62 -9.13 1.93 5.58
C LEU A 62 -9.49 2.68 6.87
N VAL A 63 -8.88 3.85 7.03
CA VAL A 63 -9.20 4.84 8.05
C VAL A 63 -9.75 6.06 7.32
N ASP A 64 -11.02 6.39 7.58
CA ASP A 64 -11.76 7.48 6.91
C ASP A 64 -11.71 7.40 5.37
N GLY A 65 -11.81 6.17 4.83
CA GLY A 65 -11.77 5.93 3.38
C GLY A 65 -10.37 6.01 2.75
N SER A 66 -9.31 6.01 3.55
CA SER A 66 -7.94 6.02 3.07
C SER A 66 -7.00 5.11 3.87
N ALA A 67 -5.93 4.63 3.24
CA ALA A 67 -4.87 3.87 3.88
C ALA A 67 -3.54 4.60 3.73
N LEU A 68 -2.75 4.65 4.79
CA LEU A 68 -1.40 5.20 4.75
C LEU A 68 -0.39 4.09 4.45
N VAL A 69 0.11 4.06 3.22
CA VAL A 69 1.16 3.12 2.82
C VAL A 69 2.52 3.75 3.05
N LYS A 70 3.36 3.07 3.82
CA LYS A 70 4.76 3.43 4.02
C LYS A 70 5.64 2.44 3.30
N ARG A 71 6.46 2.97 2.41
CA ARG A 71 7.50 2.26 1.68
C ARG A 71 8.87 2.65 2.24
N GLY A 72 9.54 1.70 2.88
CA GLY A 72 10.83 1.87 3.54
C GLY A 72 10.73 2.82 4.74
N LYS A 73 11.78 3.63 4.96
CA LYS A 73 11.84 4.52 6.14
C LYS A 73 11.12 5.87 5.96
N LYS A 74 11.14 6.44 4.76
CA LYS A 74 10.76 7.86 4.53
C LYS A 74 9.72 8.11 3.45
N LYS A 75 9.36 7.11 2.63
CA LYS A 75 8.36 7.30 1.57
C LYS A 75 6.99 6.91 2.10
N PHE A 76 6.08 7.87 2.13
CA PHE A 76 4.70 7.69 2.54
C PHE A 76 3.80 8.01 1.35
N TYR A 77 2.71 7.27 1.23
CA TYR A 77 1.71 7.42 0.19
C TYR A 77 0.33 7.30 0.85
N LYS A 78 -0.59 8.17 0.48
CA LYS A 78 -1.97 8.10 0.95
C LYS A 78 -2.82 7.47 -0.15
N LEU A 79 -3.32 6.28 0.12
CA LEU A 79 -4.13 5.49 -0.80
C LEU A 79 -5.60 5.76 -0.47
N ILE A 80 -6.32 6.42 -1.37
CA ILE A 80 -7.71 6.86 -1.16
C ILE A 80 -8.62 5.94 -1.96
N VAL A 81 -9.65 5.41 -1.31
CA VAL A 81 -10.66 4.60 -1.99
C VAL A 81 -11.82 5.49 -2.43
N GLN A 82 -12.19 5.40 -3.70
CA GLN A 82 -13.27 6.16 -4.32
C GLN A 82 -14.34 5.22 -4.86
#